data_AF-K7L252-F1
#
_entry.id   AF-K7L252-F1
#
_cell.length_a   1.000
_cell.length_b   1.000
_cell.length_c   1.000
_cell.angle_alpha   90.00
_cell.angle_beta   90.00
_cell.angle_gamma   90.00
#
_symmetry.space_group_name_H-M   'P 1'
#
loop_
_entity.id
_entity.type
_entity.pdbx_description
1 polymer ?
#
loop_
_entity_poly.entity_id
_entity_poly.type
_entity_poly.pdbx_seq_one_letter_code
_entity_poly.pdbx_strand_id
1 'polypeptide(L)'
;MGPLTPTSTTNIIYYLIEEAKLYFLRWALCIFAISYFFTQNNTNSTLGTASKFCPFPTLTYLSHLEKNQLPLNDGHLTYSPPPPKWKKKINSPIVEAALNDFVDLILKDFVINMWYANITPDMEFPELVHDLIMHAIAEVSARVKEINLVDLLTRDIVDLIGDHIDLFRRNQAAIGVDVMLTLSSEERDGRLKFCLLNSKELHLALMSPKSEYKVLRRLMRGLLAMVLRK
;
A
#
# COMPACT_ATOMS: atom_id res chain seq x y z
N MET A 1 -9.08 -27.13 -45.14
CA MET A 1 -8.79 -26.69 -43.76
C MET A 1 -7.39 -26.09 -43.73
N GLY A 2 -7.26 -24.76 -43.76
CA GLY A 2 -5.95 -24.12 -43.56
C GLY A 2 -5.60 -24.14 -42.07
N PRO A 3 -4.35 -24.46 -41.68
CA PRO A 3 -3.94 -24.53 -40.28
C PRO A 3 -4.02 -23.14 -39.65
N LEU A 4 -4.74 -23.04 -38.53
CA LEU A 4 -4.79 -21.82 -37.71
C LEU A 4 -3.39 -21.50 -37.21
N THR A 5 -2.89 -20.33 -37.60
CA THR A 5 -1.54 -19.85 -37.31
C THR A 5 -1.33 -19.66 -35.80
N PRO A 6 -0.30 -20.24 -35.19
CA PRO A 6 -0.07 -20.22 -33.73
C PRO A 6 0.26 -18.85 -33.13
N THR A 7 0.52 -17.83 -33.96
CA THR A 7 0.90 -16.48 -33.53
C THR A 7 -0.25 -15.66 -32.92
N SER A 8 -1.50 -15.95 -33.27
CA SER A 8 -2.65 -15.23 -32.70
C SER A 8 -2.96 -15.72 -31.28
N THR A 9 -2.89 -17.03 -31.06
CA THR A 9 -3.22 -17.66 -29.78
C THR A 9 -2.25 -17.25 -28.67
N THR A 10 -0.94 -17.21 -28.94
CA THR A 10 0.06 -16.80 -27.95
C THR A 10 -0.15 -15.36 -27.49
N ASN A 11 -0.42 -14.43 -28.40
CA ASN A 11 -0.71 -13.03 -28.07
C ASN A 11 -1.95 -12.87 -27.16
N ILE A 12 -3.01 -13.64 -27.43
CA ILE A 12 -4.23 -13.61 -26.61
C ILE A 12 -3.94 -14.12 -25.19
N ILE A 13 -3.17 -15.21 -25.07
CA ILE A 13 -2.78 -15.75 -23.76
C ILE A 13 -1.96 -14.73 -22.97
N TYR A 14 -0.97 -14.07 -23.61
CA TYR A 14 -0.21 -13.02 -22.94
C TYR A 14 -1.09 -11.86 -22.48
N TYR A 15 -2.04 -11.41 -23.30
CA TYR A 15 -2.97 -10.35 -22.91
C TYR A 15 -3.83 -10.76 -21.71
N LEU A 16 -4.42 -11.95 -21.73
CA LEU A 16 -5.24 -12.47 -20.63
C LEU A 16 -4.43 -12.65 -19.34
N ILE A 17 -3.18 -13.09 -19.45
CA ILE A 17 -2.27 -13.23 -18.31
C ILE A 17 -1.95 -11.85 -17.72
N GLU A 18 -1.58 -10.86 -18.55
CA GLU A 18 -1.32 -9.48 -18.10
C GLU A 18 -2.56 -8.84 -17.47
N GLU A 19 -3.75 -9.10 -18.01
CA GLU A 19 -5.01 -8.66 -17.43
C GLU A 19 -5.25 -9.31 -16.07
N ALA A 20 -5.10 -10.64 -15.97
CA ALA A 20 -5.25 -11.39 -14.72
C ALA A 20 -4.25 -10.94 -13.65
N LYS A 21 -3.00 -10.67 -14.03
CA LYS A 21 -1.96 -10.11 -13.15
C LYS A 21 -2.37 -8.76 -12.60
N LEU A 22 -2.88 -7.87 -13.46
CA LEU A 22 -3.34 -6.56 -13.04
C LEU A 22 -4.54 -6.66 -12.09
N TYR A 23 -5.49 -7.56 -12.36
CA TYR A 23 -6.62 -7.79 -11.47
C TYR A 23 -6.21 -8.38 -10.14
N PHE A 24 -5.27 -9.34 -10.13
CA PHE A 24 -4.74 -9.92 -8.90
C PHE A 24 -4.01 -8.86 -8.07
N LEU A 25 -3.19 -8.02 -8.72
CA LEU A 25 -2.45 -6.96 -8.03
C LEU A 25 -3.39 -5.87 -7.50
N ARG A 26 -4.41 -5.49 -8.27
CA ARG A 26 -5.47 -4.58 -7.84
C ARG A 26 -6.27 -5.17 -6.67
N TRP A 27 -6.66 -6.44 -6.77
CA TRP A 27 -7.37 -7.14 -5.72
C TRP A 27 -6.53 -7.24 -4.45
N ALA A 28 -5.24 -7.60 -4.56
CA ALA A 28 -4.32 -7.66 -3.43
C ALA A 28 -4.10 -6.29 -2.79
N LEU A 29 -3.97 -5.22 -3.58
CA LEU A 29 -3.80 -3.86 -3.08
C LEU A 29 -5.09 -3.33 -2.42
N CYS A 30 -6.26 -3.66 -2.98
CA CYS A 30 -7.56 -3.39 -2.36
C CYS A 30 -7.72 -4.16 -1.04
N ILE A 31 -7.42 -5.46 -1.00
CA ILE A 31 -7.47 -6.26 0.24
C ILE A 31 -6.47 -5.71 1.25
N PHE A 32 -5.27 -5.34 0.83
CA PHE A 32 -4.28 -4.71 1.71
C PHE A 32 -4.79 -3.38 2.27
N ALA A 33 -5.31 -2.48 1.45
CA ALA A 33 -5.87 -1.20 1.89
C ALA A 33 -7.08 -1.39 2.83
N ILE A 34 -7.98 -2.31 2.50
CA ILE A 34 -9.15 -2.64 3.33
C ILE A 34 -8.69 -3.25 4.66
N SER A 35 -7.78 -4.22 4.64
CA SER A 35 -7.25 -4.86 5.84
C SER A 35 -6.50 -3.87 6.73
N TYR A 36 -5.74 -2.95 6.13
CA TYR A 36 -5.05 -1.88 6.84
C TYR A 36 -6.04 -0.90 7.47
N PHE A 37 -7.06 -0.47 6.74
CA PHE A 37 -8.12 0.41 7.24
C PHE A 37 -8.90 -0.25 8.38
N PHE A 38 -9.27 -1.52 8.24
CA PHE A 38 -9.90 -2.28 9.31
C PHE A 38 -8.97 -2.44 10.51
N THR A 39 -7.69 -2.73 10.29
CA THR A 39 -6.70 -2.86 11.37
C THR A 39 -6.54 -1.53 12.12
N GLN A 40 -6.42 -0.42 11.39
CA GLN A 40 -6.27 0.92 11.94
C GLN A 40 -7.53 1.38 12.69
N ASN A 41 -8.72 1.06 12.18
CA ASN A 41 -9.98 1.37 12.87
C ASN A 41 -10.22 0.46 14.07
N ASN A 42 -9.85 -0.82 14.03
CA ASN A 42 -9.96 -1.71 15.19
C ASN A 42 -8.97 -1.35 16.30
N THR A 43 -7.76 -0.89 15.94
CA THR A 43 -6.82 -0.33 16.94
C THR A 43 -7.35 0.93 17.61
N ASN A 44 -8.24 1.67 16.94
CA ASN A 44 -8.87 2.86 17.49
C ASN A 44 -10.12 2.55 18.34
N SER A 45 -10.77 1.40 18.16
CA SER A 45 -11.94 1.02 18.97
C SER A 45 -11.62 0.36 20.32
N THR A 46 -10.35 0.01 20.58
CA THR A 46 -9.90 -0.45 21.92
C THR A 46 -9.05 0.57 22.68
N LEU A 47 -9.34 1.86 22.51
CA LEU A 47 -8.95 2.88 23.49
C LEU A 47 -10.15 3.69 23.96
N GLY A 48 -11.20 2.97 24.36
CA GLY A 48 -12.07 3.45 25.43
C GLY A 48 -11.25 3.47 26.72
N THR A 49 -11.25 4.61 27.42
CA THR A 49 -10.61 4.86 28.73
C THR A 49 -9.11 5.18 28.76
N ALA A 50 -8.72 6.33 28.21
CA ALA A 50 -7.63 7.16 28.79
C ALA A 50 -7.63 8.57 28.16
N SER A 51 -8.52 9.42 28.68
CA SER A 51 -8.30 10.84 29.00
C SER A 51 -7.19 11.64 28.29
N LYS A 52 -7.61 12.83 27.82
CA LYS A 52 -6.84 14.03 27.43
C LYS A 52 -6.34 13.96 25.99
N PHE A 53 -7.09 14.53 25.03
CA PHE A 53 -6.86 15.92 24.62
C PHE A 53 -5.40 16.31 24.91
N CYS A 54 -4.48 15.80 24.10
CA CYS A 54 -3.25 16.53 23.82
C CYS A 54 -3.67 17.65 22.87
N PRO A 55 -3.77 18.92 23.31
CA PRO A 55 -3.71 19.99 22.34
C PRO A 55 -2.31 19.90 21.76
N PHE A 56 -2.19 19.45 20.52
CA PHE A 56 -1.01 19.74 19.73
C PHE A 56 -0.79 21.25 19.86
N PRO A 57 0.39 21.73 20.27
CA PRO A 57 0.67 23.16 20.33
C PRO A 57 0.73 23.69 18.90
N THR A 58 -0.43 23.96 18.31
CA THR A 58 -0.58 24.50 16.95
C THR A 58 -0.12 25.96 16.89
N LEU A 59 0.28 26.59 18.01
CA LEU A 59 0.64 28.02 18.01
C LEU A 59 2.14 28.31 17.87
N THR A 60 3.06 27.34 18.04
CA THR A 60 4.50 27.67 18.03
C THR A 60 5.13 27.61 16.63
N TYR A 61 4.75 26.65 15.78
CA TYR A 61 5.38 26.50 14.46
C TYR A 61 4.93 27.57 13.45
N LEU A 62 3.65 27.97 13.48
CA LEU A 62 3.13 29.05 12.62
C LEU A 62 3.80 30.39 12.94
N SER A 63 4.05 30.71 14.22
CA SER A 63 4.78 31.92 14.61
C SER A 63 6.22 31.98 14.09
N HIS A 64 6.83 30.81 13.84
CA HIS A 64 8.18 30.70 13.29
C HIS A 64 8.22 30.84 11.76
N LEU A 65 7.13 30.51 11.07
CA LEU A 65 6.95 30.77 9.64
C LEU A 65 6.50 32.21 9.37
N GLU A 66 5.71 32.80 10.26
CA GLU A 66 5.26 34.20 10.15
C GLU A 66 6.42 35.19 10.22
N LYS A 67 7.44 34.92 11.06
CA LYS A 67 8.67 35.72 11.08
C LYS A 67 9.52 35.62 9.82
N ASN A 68 9.31 34.58 9.01
CA ASN A 68 10.02 34.36 7.76
C ASN A 68 9.11 34.59 6.55
N GLN A 69 8.03 35.37 6.68
CA GLN A 69 7.21 35.86 5.56
C GLN A 69 8.10 36.72 4.66
N LEU A 70 8.76 36.03 3.72
CA LEU A 70 9.39 36.60 2.55
C LEU A 70 8.33 37.38 1.77
N PRO A 71 8.67 38.55 1.20
CA PRO A 71 7.68 39.44 0.59
C PRO A 71 6.92 38.70 -0.51
N LEU A 72 5.62 38.49 -0.29
CA LEU A 72 4.67 37.99 -1.29
C LEU A 72 4.42 39.10 -2.31
N ASN A 73 5.36 39.32 -3.23
CA ASN A 73 5.10 40.08 -4.44
C ASN A 73 6.02 39.62 -5.57
N ASP A 74 5.65 38.52 -6.22
CA ASP A 74 6.14 38.20 -7.57
C ASP A 74 4.96 37.72 -8.43
N GLY A 75 4.39 38.67 -9.18
CA GLY A 75 3.25 38.50 -10.08
C GLY A 75 3.59 37.77 -11.38
N HIS A 76 4.27 36.61 -11.32
CA HIS A 76 4.63 35.86 -12.54
C HIS A 76 4.53 34.33 -12.46
N LEU A 77 3.87 33.77 -11.45
CA LEU A 77 3.69 32.31 -11.32
C LEU A 77 2.42 31.79 -12.00
N THR A 78 2.20 32.14 -13.27
CA THR A 78 1.35 31.32 -14.15
C THR A 78 2.23 30.20 -14.72
N TYR A 79 2.75 29.34 -13.84
CA TYR A 79 3.44 28.13 -14.28
C TYR A 79 2.35 27.10 -14.60
N SER A 80 1.93 27.02 -15.86
CA SER A 80 1.17 25.86 -16.34
C SER A 80 2.03 24.63 -16.07
N PRO A 81 1.64 23.71 -15.17
CA PRO A 81 2.50 22.57 -14.88
C PRO A 81 2.69 21.75 -16.16
N PRO A 82 3.92 21.32 -16.47
CA PRO A 82 4.15 20.42 -17.59
C PRO A 82 3.28 19.17 -17.40
N PRO A 83 2.72 18.60 -18.49
CA PRO A 83 1.82 17.46 -18.39
C PRO A 83 2.48 16.36 -17.57
N PRO A 84 1.73 15.71 -16.65
CA PRO A 84 2.33 14.83 -15.67
C PRO A 84 3.12 13.71 -16.36
N LYS A 85 4.43 13.66 -16.09
CA LYS A 85 5.35 12.72 -16.78
C LYS A 85 4.95 11.26 -16.58
N TRP A 86 4.18 10.98 -15.53
CA TRP A 86 3.73 9.65 -15.14
C TRP A 86 2.76 9.01 -16.15
N LYS A 87 1.95 9.81 -16.87
CA LYS A 87 0.94 9.30 -17.82
C LYS A 87 1.55 8.40 -18.90
N LYS A 88 2.75 8.77 -19.38
CA LYS A 88 3.48 8.03 -20.42
C LYS A 88 4.01 6.66 -19.99
N LYS A 89 3.96 6.30 -18.69
CA LYS A 89 4.53 5.04 -18.18
C LYS A 89 3.46 3.94 -18.00
N ILE A 90 2.22 4.32 -17.70
CA ILE A 90 1.14 3.36 -17.39
C ILE A 90 0.64 2.65 -18.66
N ASN A 91 0.69 3.31 -19.83
CA ASN A 91 0.36 2.74 -21.16
C ASN A 91 -1.02 2.06 -21.27
N SER A 92 -1.96 2.35 -20.38
CA SER A 92 -3.34 1.86 -20.46
C SER A 92 -4.32 2.91 -19.90
N PRO A 93 -5.24 3.46 -20.72
CA PRO A 93 -6.13 4.55 -20.31
C PRO A 93 -7.14 4.11 -19.24
N ILE A 94 -7.59 2.86 -19.29
CA ILE A 94 -8.53 2.30 -18.30
C ILE A 94 -7.86 2.20 -16.93
N VAL A 95 -6.59 1.79 -16.91
CA VAL A 95 -5.80 1.66 -15.68
C VAL A 95 -5.44 3.02 -15.12
N GLU A 96 -5.07 3.97 -15.99
CA GLU A 96 -4.84 5.37 -15.60
C GLU A 96 -6.07 5.97 -14.93
N ALA A 97 -7.26 5.85 -15.55
CA ALA A 97 -8.50 6.39 -14.98
C ALA A 97 -8.83 5.75 -13.63
N ALA A 98 -8.74 4.42 -13.52
CA ALA A 98 -9.02 3.72 -12.27
C ALA A 98 -8.02 4.06 -11.15
N LEU A 99 -6.74 4.26 -11.48
CA LEU A 99 -5.74 4.71 -10.52
C LEU A 99 -6.00 6.15 -10.08
N ASN A 100 -6.42 7.01 -10.99
CA ASN A 100 -6.77 8.39 -10.70
C ASN A 100 -7.92 8.46 -9.70
N ASP A 101 -9.02 7.77 -10.00
CA ASP A 101 -10.19 7.68 -9.11
C ASP A 101 -9.81 7.12 -7.74
N PHE A 102 -8.94 6.11 -7.69
CA PHE A 102 -8.48 5.52 -6.44
C PHE A 102 -7.62 6.49 -5.60
N VAL A 103 -6.70 7.21 -6.23
CA VAL A 103 -5.85 8.19 -5.54
C VAL A 103 -6.68 9.38 -5.07
N ASP A 104 -7.67 9.83 -5.85
CA ASP A 104 -8.60 10.88 -5.45
C ASP A 104 -9.38 10.50 -4.19
N LEU A 105 -9.82 9.25 -4.08
CA LEU A 105 -10.46 8.74 -2.86
C LEU A 105 -9.52 8.73 -1.66
N ILE A 106 -8.25 8.31 -1.85
CA ILE A 106 -7.24 8.35 -0.78
C ILE A 106 -7.03 9.78 -0.29
N LEU A 107 -6.84 10.74 -1.20
CA LEU A 107 -6.60 12.13 -0.82
C LEU A 107 -7.83 12.74 -0.16
N LYS A 108 -9.02 12.45 -0.68
CA LYS A 108 -10.27 12.89 -0.08
C LYS A 108 -10.39 12.43 1.36
N ASP A 109 -10.20 11.13 1.64
CA ASP A 109 -10.46 10.57 2.96
C ASP A 109 -9.33 10.81 3.96
N PHE A 110 -8.06 10.76 3.53
CA PHE A 110 -6.90 10.81 4.43
C PHE A 110 -6.17 12.16 4.47
N VAL A 111 -6.40 13.05 3.50
CA VAL A 111 -5.74 14.36 3.45
C VAL A 111 -6.77 15.48 3.61
N ILE A 112 -7.70 15.59 2.66
CA ILE A 112 -8.64 16.70 2.54
C ILE A 112 -9.64 16.70 3.70
N ASN A 113 -10.47 15.66 3.79
CA ASN A 113 -11.54 15.59 4.78
C ASN A 113 -11.01 15.34 6.19
N MET A 114 -9.88 14.63 6.31
CA MET A 114 -9.32 14.27 7.62
C MET A 114 -8.80 15.50 8.37
N TRP A 115 -8.11 16.43 7.70
CA TRP A 115 -7.49 17.55 8.40
C TRP A 115 -7.19 18.78 7.53
N TYR A 116 -6.88 18.63 6.25
CA TYR A 116 -6.33 19.72 5.44
C TYR A 116 -7.37 20.83 5.14
N ALA A 117 -8.62 20.43 4.80
CA ALA A 117 -9.70 21.38 4.54
C ALA A 117 -10.10 22.23 5.76
N ASN A 118 -9.77 21.78 6.98
CA ASN A 118 -9.99 22.54 8.21
C ASN A 118 -8.94 23.63 8.42
N ILE A 119 -7.81 23.56 7.71
CA ILE A 119 -6.70 24.51 7.82
C ILE A 119 -6.75 25.54 6.68
N THR A 120 -6.99 25.09 5.45
CA THR A 120 -7.01 25.95 4.27
C THR A 120 -7.95 25.39 3.20
N PRO A 121 -8.64 26.26 2.42
CA PRO A 121 -9.38 25.84 1.23
C PRO A 121 -8.47 25.65 0.00
N ASP A 122 -7.18 25.98 0.11
CA ASP A 122 -6.20 25.77 -0.95
C ASP A 122 -6.11 24.28 -1.34
N MET A 123 -5.76 23.99 -2.59
CA MET A 123 -5.65 22.63 -3.13
C MET A 123 -4.25 22.33 -3.71
N GLU A 124 -3.32 23.28 -3.66
CA GLU A 124 -1.98 23.12 -4.22
C GLU A 124 -1.24 21.93 -3.56
N PHE A 125 -1.28 21.82 -2.24
CA PHE A 125 -0.63 20.70 -1.55
C PHE A 125 -1.26 19.33 -1.87
N PRO A 126 -2.60 19.12 -1.77
CA PRO A 126 -3.24 17.89 -2.20
C PRO A 126 -2.92 17.51 -3.65
N GLU A 127 -2.90 18.47 -4.57
CA GLU A 127 -2.54 18.24 -5.97
C GLU A 127 -1.08 17.80 -6.13
N LEU A 128 -0.14 18.40 -5.39
CA LEU A 128 1.26 17.95 -5.38
C LEU A 128 1.40 16.52 -4.81
N VAL A 129 0.62 16.18 -3.77
CA VAL A 129 0.61 14.82 -3.21
C VAL A 129 0.02 13.84 -4.22
N HIS A 130 -1.03 14.22 -4.93
CA HIS A 130 -1.62 13.44 -6.03
C HIS A 130 -0.56 13.07 -7.07
N ASP A 131 0.11 14.09 -7.62
CA ASP A 131 1.13 13.91 -8.64
C ASP A 131 2.30 13.07 -8.13
N LEU A 132 2.68 13.23 -6.86
CA LEU A 132 3.73 12.43 -6.24
C LEU A 132 3.34 10.95 -6.14
N ILE A 133 2.12 10.65 -5.69
CA ILE A 133 1.62 9.27 -5.58
C ILE A 133 1.52 8.66 -6.98
N MET A 134 0.93 9.36 -7.94
CA MET A 134 0.80 8.89 -9.32
C MET A 134 2.15 8.67 -9.98
N HIS A 135 3.13 9.53 -9.73
CA HIS A 135 4.51 9.34 -10.20
C HIS A 135 5.16 8.10 -9.57
N ALA A 136 5.02 7.89 -8.27
CA ALA A 136 5.54 6.71 -7.59
C ALA A 136 4.93 5.41 -8.16
N ILE A 137 3.61 5.39 -8.35
CA ILE A 137 2.90 4.25 -8.96
C ILE A 137 3.39 3.99 -10.38
N ALA A 138 3.57 5.04 -11.18
CA ALA A 138 4.06 4.92 -12.55
C ALA A 138 5.49 4.40 -12.64
N GLU A 139 6.37 4.79 -11.72
CA GLU A 139 7.74 4.26 -11.65
C GLU A 139 7.74 2.79 -11.23
N VAL A 140 6.97 2.44 -10.20
CA VAL A 140 6.80 1.03 -9.78
C VAL A 140 6.22 0.18 -10.93
N SER A 141 5.20 0.68 -11.63
CA SER A 141 4.60 0.00 -12.79
C SER A 141 5.63 -0.26 -13.89
N ALA A 142 6.50 0.71 -14.19
CA ALA A 142 7.58 0.53 -15.14
C ALA A 142 8.56 -0.57 -14.70
N ARG A 143 8.93 -0.62 -13.42
CA ARG A 143 9.82 -1.65 -12.88
C ARG A 143 9.19 -3.05 -12.86
N VAL A 144 7.91 -3.15 -12.55
CA VAL A 144 7.21 -4.45 -12.56
C VAL A 144 7.22 -5.07 -13.96
N LYS A 145 7.17 -4.25 -15.02
CA LYS A 145 7.29 -4.74 -16.42
C LYS A 145 8.68 -5.33 -16.73
N GLU A 146 9.71 -4.98 -15.98
CA GLU A 146 11.08 -5.52 -16.13
C GLU A 146 11.25 -6.88 -15.41
N ILE A 147 10.32 -7.24 -14.52
CA ILE A 147 10.38 -8.49 -13.75
C ILE A 147 9.79 -9.63 -14.57
N ASN A 148 10.44 -10.81 -14.53
CA ASN A 148 9.84 -12.04 -15.06
C ASN A 148 8.67 -12.45 -14.15
N LEU A 149 7.50 -11.91 -14.46
CA LEU A 149 6.30 -12.14 -13.66
C LEU A 149 5.75 -13.57 -13.83
N VAL A 150 6.14 -14.31 -14.87
CA VAL A 150 5.81 -15.74 -14.98
C VAL A 150 6.57 -16.50 -13.90
N ASP A 151 7.91 -16.36 -13.82
CA ASP A 151 8.72 -17.00 -12.78
C ASP A 151 8.30 -16.58 -11.37
N LEU A 152 8.02 -15.29 -11.17
CA LEU A 152 7.56 -14.77 -9.88
C LEU A 152 6.26 -15.47 -9.44
N LEU A 153 5.29 -15.64 -10.35
CA LEU A 153 3.99 -16.21 -10.03
C LEU A 153 4.03 -17.73 -9.89
N THR A 154 4.73 -18.42 -10.78
CA THR A 154 4.68 -19.89 -10.86
C THR A 154 5.66 -20.59 -9.94
N ARG A 155 6.77 -19.93 -9.58
CA ARG A 155 7.79 -20.47 -8.70
C ARG A 155 7.78 -19.73 -7.37
N ASP A 156 8.20 -18.47 -7.36
CA ASP A 156 8.53 -17.78 -6.12
C ASP A 156 7.31 -17.58 -5.19
N ILE A 157 6.14 -17.25 -5.76
CA ILE A 157 4.89 -17.11 -5.00
C ILE A 157 4.35 -18.48 -4.57
N VAL A 158 4.47 -19.51 -5.41
CA VAL A 158 4.03 -20.87 -5.06
C VAL A 158 4.85 -21.42 -3.90
N ASP A 159 6.17 -21.26 -3.96
CA ASP A 159 7.09 -21.66 -2.89
C ASP A 159 6.76 -20.90 -1.59
N LEU A 160 6.55 -19.58 -1.67
CA LEU A 160 6.18 -18.75 -0.51
C LEU A 160 4.86 -19.21 0.13
N ILE A 161 3.83 -19.49 -0.68
CA ILE A 161 2.55 -19.99 -0.16
C ILE A 161 2.74 -21.37 0.46
N GLY A 162 3.54 -22.25 -0.16
CA GLY A 162 3.89 -23.56 0.39
C GLY A 162 4.52 -23.44 1.78
N ASP A 163 5.53 -22.58 1.93
CA ASP A 163 6.19 -22.31 3.20
C ASP A 163 5.21 -21.79 4.26
N HIS A 164 4.28 -20.88 3.89
CA HIS A 164 3.26 -20.37 4.80
C HIS A 164 2.26 -21.45 5.23
N ILE A 165 1.82 -22.33 4.32
CA ILE A 165 0.92 -23.45 4.63
C ILE A 165 1.62 -24.44 5.56
N ASP A 166 2.87 -24.79 5.28
CA ASP A 166 3.64 -25.70 6.12
C ASP A 166 3.95 -25.11 7.50
N LEU A 167 4.25 -23.81 7.58
CA LEU A 167 4.39 -23.09 8.84
C LEU A 167 3.09 -23.16 9.66
N PHE A 168 1.95 -22.89 9.03
CA PHE A 168 0.65 -22.97 9.69
C PHE A 168 0.35 -24.40 10.15
N ARG A 169 0.55 -25.40 9.28
CA ARG A 169 0.30 -26.82 9.58
C ARG A 169 1.14 -27.31 10.76
N ARG A 170 2.43 -26.96 10.80
CA ARG A 170 3.33 -27.32 11.92
C ARG A 170 2.84 -26.71 13.24
N ASN A 171 2.44 -25.45 13.24
CA ASN A 171 1.96 -24.78 14.45
C ASN A 171 0.57 -25.27 14.87
N GLN A 172 -0.32 -25.55 13.92
CA GLN A 172 -1.62 -26.19 14.19
C GLN A 172 -1.44 -27.59 14.80
N ALA A 173 -0.53 -28.40 14.26
CA ALA A 173 -0.22 -29.72 14.82
C ALA A 173 0.35 -29.63 16.25
N ALA A 174 1.17 -28.62 16.53
CA ALA A 174 1.71 -28.37 17.88
C ALA A 174 0.63 -27.93 18.88
N ILE A 175 -0.42 -27.24 18.44
CA ILE A 175 -1.58 -26.85 19.27
C ILE A 175 -2.55 -28.03 19.45
N GLY A 176 -2.68 -28.86 18.43
CA GLY A 176 -3.69 -29.93 18.33
C GLY A 176 -4.80 -29.53 17.36
N VAL A 177 -4.97 -30.31 16.29
CA VAL A 177 -5.94 -30.04 15.22
C VAL A 177 -7.37 -30.01 15.78
N ASP A 178 -7.75 -31.00 16.58
CA ASP A 178 -9.08 -31.10 17.18
C ASP A 178 -9.35 -29.94 18.15
N VAL A 179 -8.34 -29.55 18.94
CA VAL A 179 -8.43 -28.38 19.82
C VAL A 179 -8.70 -27.13 18.98
N MET A 180 -7.96 -26.94 17.89
CA MET A 180 -8.09 -25.75 17.05
C MET A 180 -9.46 -25.62 16.36
N LEU A 181 -10.17 -26.73 16.13
CA LEU A 181 -11.54 -26.73 15.60
C LEU A 181 -12.59 -26.31 16.65
N THR A 182 -12.30 -26.51 17.93
CA THR A 182 -13.22 -26.16 19.04
C THR A 182 -13.10 -24.71 19.52
N LEU A 183 -11.99 -24.05 19.20
CA LEU A 183 -11.67 -22.71 19.66
C LEU A 183 -12.35 -21.62 18.81
N SER A 184 -12.68 -20.50 19.44
CA SER A 184 -13.09 -19.28 18.72
C SER A 184 -11.94 -18.71 17.88
N SER A 185 -12.25 -17.83 16.92
CA SER A 185 -11.23 -17.26 16.03
C SER A 185 -10.13 -16.49 16.79
N GLU A 186 -10.50 -15.76 17.85
CA GLU A 186 -9.56 -14.99 18.67
C GLU A 186 -8.66 -15.91 19.51
N GLU A 187 -9.21 -16.96 20.10
CA GLU A 187 -8.42 -17.96 20.83
C GLU A 187 -7.46 -18.71 19.92
N ARG A 188 -7.89 -19.06 18.69
CA ARG A 188 -7.01 -19.67 17.69
C ARG A 188 -5.85 -18.75 17.33
N ASP A 189 -6.12 -17.47 17.07
CA ASP A 189 -5.07 -16.49 16.74
C ASP A 189 -4.10 -16.31 17.91
N GLY A 190 -4.60 -16.18 19.14
CA GLY A 190 -3.79 -16.08 20.35
C GLY A 190 -2.88 -17.30 20.54
N ARG A 191 -3.40 -18.52 20.32
CA ARG A 191 -2.62 -19.76 20.40
C ARG A 191 -1.58 -19.85 19.29
N LEU A 192 -1.96 -19.52 18.05
CA LEU A 192 -1.05 -19.53 16.91
C LEU A 192 0.09 -18.53 17.11
N LYS A 193 -0.21 -17.31 17.55
CA LYS A 193 0.76 -16.28 17.89
C LYS A 193 1.73 -16.75 18.98
N PHE A 194 1.21 -17.39 20.03
CA PHE A 194 2.04 -17.95 21.11
C PHE A 194 2.99 -19.04 20.59
N CYS A 195 2.50 -19.98 19.77
CA CYS A 195 3.31 -21.04 19.18
C CYS A 195 4.39 -20.49 18.24
N LEU A 196 4.04 -19.54 17.35
CA LEU A 196 4.99 -18.89 16.45
C LEU A 196 6.06 -18.07 17.18
N LEU A 197 5.69 -17.44 18.30
CA LEU A 197 6.65 -16.73 19.14
C LEU A 197 7.64 -17.70 19.79
N ASN A 198 7.15 -18.85 20.29
CA ASN A 198 7.98 -19.88 20.90
C ASN A 198 8.90 -20.56 19.88
N SER A 199 8.44 -20.78 18.64
CA SER A 199 9.27 -21.31 17.56
C SER A 199 10.21 -20.26 16.95
N LYS A 200 10.08 -18.97 17.34
CA LYS A 200 10.79 -17.81 16.77
C LYS A 200 10.52 -17.61 15.27
N GLU A 201 9.41 -18.13 14.77
CA GLU A 201 8.98 -17.98 13.37
C GLU A 201 7.92 -16.87 13.21
N LEU A 202 7.54 -16.19 14.30
CA LEU A 202 6.64 -15.05 14.23
C LEU A 202 7.28 -13.91 13.44
N HIS A 203 6.59 -13.44 12.41
CA HIS A 203 7.05 -12.32 11.59
C HIS A 203 7.29 -11.07 12.44
N LEU A 204 8.39 -10.35 12.17
CA LEU A 204 8.84 -9.20 12.97
C LEU A 204 7.76 -8.14 13.17
N ALA A 205 6.90 -7.91 12.18
CA ALA A 205 5.84 -6.91 12.25
C ALA A 205 4.81 -7.22 13.36
N LEU A 206 4.60 -8.50 13.70
CA LEU A 206 3.58 -8.93 14.66
C LEU A 206 4.10 -9.02 16.11
N MET A 207 5.40 -8.86 16.32
CA MET A 207 6.01 -8.97 17.65
C MET A 207 5.68 -7.77 18.54
N SER A 208 5.70 -6.56 17.98
CA SER A 208 5.38 -5.32 18.70
C SER A 208 5.08 -4.18 17.72
N PRO A 209 4.33 -3.14 18.14
CA PRO A 209 4.09 -1.95 17.31
C PRO A 209 5.38 -1.24 16.86
N LYS A 210 6.42 -1.28 17.71
CA LYS A 210 7.74 -0.73 17.37
C LYS A 210 8.43 -1.54 16.28
N SER A 211 8.27 -2.86 16.29
CA SER A 211 8.82 -3.74 15.25
C SER A 211 8.06 -3.60 13.94
N GLU A 212 6.73 -3.47 14.00
CA GLU A 212 5.88 -3.14 12.85
C GLU A 212 6.36 -1.88 12.14
N TYR A 213 6.52 -0.79 12.88
CA TYR A 213 7.05 0.47 12.34
C TYR A 213 8.42 0.30 11.69
N LYS A 214 9.31 -0.53 12.25
CA LYS A 214 10.63 -0.81 11.63
C LYS A 214 10.49 -1.55 10.31
N VAL A 215 9.58 -2.51 10.21
CA VAL A 215 9.29 -3.24 8.97
C VAL A 215 8.74 -2.28 7.92
N LEU A 216 7.72 -1.49 8.27
CA LEU A 216 7.13 -0.49 7.38
C LEU A 216 8.18 0.52 6.90
N ARG A 217 9.03 1.02 7.80
CA ARG A 217 10.12 1.94 7.44
C ARG A 217 11.13 1.29 6.49
N ARG A 218 11.43 -0.02 6.66
CA ARG A 218 12.31 -0.75 5.75
C ARG A 218 11.68 -0.91 4.36
N LEU A 219 10.39 -1.23 4.31
CA LEU A 219 9.64 -1.31 3.05
C LEU A 219 9.60 0.05 2.34
N MET A 220 9.31 1.13 3.06
CA MET A 220 9.30 2.49 2.51
C MET A 220 10.68 2.92 2.00
N ARG A 221 11.77 2.55 2.69
CA ARG A 221 13.13 2.80 2.18
C ARG A 221 13.40 2.07 0.87
N GLY A 222 12.96 0.82 0.76
CA GLY A 222 13.04 0.06 -0.48
C GLY A 222 12.25 0.73 -1.60
N LEU A 223 11.00 1.11 -1.31
CA LEU A 223 10.14 1.83 -2.26
C LEU A 223 10.77 3.15 -2.72
N LEU A 224 11.25 3.98 -1.79
CA LEU A 224 11.92 5.24 -2.13
C LEU A 224 13.18 5.01 -2.96
N ALA A 225 13.98 3.99 -2.64
CA ALA A 225 15.15 3.65 -3.43
C ALA A 225 14.77 3.22 -4.85
N MET A 226 13.64 2.53 -5.05
CA MET A 226 13.14 2.20 -6.38
C MET A 226 12.64 3.43 -7.14
N VAL A 227 11.84 4.28 -6.48
CA VAL A 227 11.22 5.45 -7.11
C VAL A 227 12.25 6.53 -7.47
N LEU A 228 13.29 6.72 -6.65
CA LEU A 228 14.29 7.77 -6.85
C LEU A 228 15.48 7.34 -7.71
N ARG A 229 15.60 6.05 -8.06
CA ARG A 229 16.69 5.54 -8.88
C ARG A 229 16.48 5.97 -10.33
N LYS A 230 17.31 6.94 -10.77
CA LYS A 230 17.43 7.36 -12.16
C LYS A 230 17.97 6.23 -13.04
#